data_AF-A0A6L2P8Z4-F1
#
_entry.id   AF-A0A6L2P8Z4-F1
#
_cell.length_a   1.000
_cell.length_b   1.000
_cell.length_c   1.000
_cell.angle_alpha   90.00
_cell.angle_beta   90.00
_cell.angle_gamma   90.00
#
_symmetry.space_group_name_H-M   'P 1'
#
loop_
_entity.id
_entity.type
_entity.pdbx_description
1 polymer ?
#
loop_
_entity_poly.entity_id
_entity_poly.type
_entity_poly.pdbx_seq_one_letter_code
_entity_poly.pdbx_strand_id
1 'polypeptide(L)'
;MHLIQRSGLSDSLSPAKFYVCSLEELSQLEYCPVHVQGQFDHSRELYIGPRTLLIDGDAASQAGLTSQKAGVQSGYLVVTPFHLADRDVTILVNRGWVPGNRKNPNTRKSGQVEGEVEIIGIVRLTEKRAPFTPKNQPHAWFYRDLPHMAEVAGTEPVLLEATAETTVPGGPIGGQTRVSLRNEHLSYILTW
;
A
#
# COMPACT_ATOMS: atom_id res chain seq x y z
N MET A 1 43.68 -14.26 -36.51
CA MET A 1 44.06 -12.84 -36.72
C MET A 1 42.84 -12.15 -37.31
N HIS A 2 42.16 -11.28 -36.53
CA HIS A 2 41.27 -10.16 -36.94
C HIS A 2 40.03 -10.47 -37.84
N LEU A 3 38.85 -9.83 -37.79
CA LEU A 3 38.19 -8.78 -37.00
C LEU A 3 36.68 -8.84 -37.38
N ILE A 4 35.77 -8.67 -36.40
CA ILE A 4 34.59 -7.76 -36.31
C ILE A 4 34.04 -7.18 -37.65
N GLN A 5 32.74 -7.16 -38.01
CA GLN A 5 31.72 -6.20 -37.50
C GLN A 5 30.28 -6.36 -38.10
N ARG A 6 29.27 -6.43 -37.21
CA ARG A 6 27.91 -5.79 -37.12
C ARG A 6 26.81 -5.83 -38.21
N SER A 7 25.59 -5.87 -37.63
CA SER A 7 24.31 -5.21 -37.97
C SER A 7 23.29 -6.04 -38.77
N GLY A 8 22.01 -6.15 -38.39
CA GLY A 8 21.29 -5.57 -37.25
C GLY A 8 19.82 -6.03 -37.21
N LEU A 9 19.25 -5.98 -36.00
CA LEU A 9 17.86 -5.63 -35.63
C LEU A 9 16.67 -6.36 -36.28
N SER A 10 15.94 -7.10 -35.45
CA SER A 10 14.52 -6.79 -35.24
C SER A 10 14.09 -7.20 -33.83
N ASP A 11 13.60 -6.21 -33.10
CA ASP A 11 12.97 -6.29 -31.79
C ASP A 11 11.94 -7.42 -31.68
N SER A 12 12.01 -8.18 -30.60
CA SER A 12 10.82 -8.78 -30.00
C SER A 12 10.87 -8.55 -28.49
N LEU A 13 10.17 -7.49 -28.06
CA LEU A 13 9.82 -7.24 -26.68
C LEU A 13 9.14 -8.50 -26.11
N SER A 14 9.79 -9.16 -25.15
CA SER A 14 9.18 -10.25 -24.41
C SER A 14 7.97 -9.71 -23.64
N PRO A 15 6.83 -10.43 -23.57
CA PRO A 15 5.68 -9.96 -22.82
C PRO A 15 6.05 -9.83 -21.34
N ALA A 16 5.55 -8.77 -20.72
CA ALA A 16 5.73 -8.45 -19.31
C ALA A 16 5.58 -9.72 -18.45
N LYS A 17 6.63 -10.07 -17.71
CA LYS A 17 6.56 -11.16 -16.73
C LYS A 17 5.61 -10.73 -15.62
N PHE A 18 4.40 -11.24 -15.66
CA PHE A 18 3.43 -11.17 -14.57
C PHE A 18 4.01 -11.92 -13.35
N TYR A 19 4.51 -11.20 -12.36
CA TYR A 19 4.93 -11.80 -11.11
C TYR A 19 3.71 -12.05 -10.22
N VAL A 20 3.11 -13.22 -10.35
CA VAL A 20 2.19 -13.76 -9.35
C VAL A 20 3.05 -14.41 -8.27
N CYS A 21 3.37 -13.69 -7.19
CA CYS A 21 4.00 -14.33 -6.03
C CYS A 21 2.98 -15.30 -5.41
N SER A 22 3.36 -16.56 -5.22
CA SER A 22 2.48 -17.58 -4.64
C SER A 22 2.19 -17.26 -3.17
N LEU A 23 1.02 -17.69 -2.65
CA LEU A 23 0.57 -17.41 -1.28
C LEU A 23 1.60 -17.83 -0.20
N GLU A 24 2.41 -18.86 -0.45
CA GLU A 24 3.45 -19.35 0.47
C GLU A 24 4.68 -18.41 0.53
N GLU A 25 5.01 -17.74 -0.57
CA GLU A 25 6.17 -16.82 -0.68
C GLU A 25 5.90 -15.45 -0.06
N LEU A 26 4.63 -15.07 0.11
CA LEU A 26 4.20 -13.81 0.73
C LEU A 26 4.66 -13.66 2.19
N SER A 27 4.96 -14.78 2.86
CA SER A 27 5.47 -14.77 4.24
C SER A 27 6.91 -14.27 4.36
N GLN A 28 7.69 -14.33 3.26
CA GLN A 28 9.11 -13.96 3.24
C GLN A 28 9.42 -12.72 2.40
N LEU A 29 8.47 -12.26 1.59
CA LEU A 29 8.65 -11.12 0.70
C LEU A 29 7.67 -10.00 1.07
N GLU A 30 8.05 -9.17 2.05
CA GLU A 30 7.38 -7.88 2.35
C GLU A 30 7.40 -6.90 1.16
N TYR A 31 7.90 -7.28 -0.02
CA TYR A 31 8.22 -6.40 -1.15
C TYR A 31 7.89 -6.97 -2.54
N CYS A 32 7.08 -8.02 -2.68
CA CYS A 32 6.56 -8.40 -4.00
C CYS A 32 5.53 -7.35 -4.46
N PRO A 33 5.73 -6.67 -5.60
CA PRO A 33 4.64 -5.96 -6.25
C PRO A 33 3.63 -6.99 -6.76
N VAL A 34 2.37 -6.80 -6.41
CA VAL A 34 1.24 -7.62 -6.83
C VAL A 34 0.29 -6.72 -7.62
N HIS A 35 -0.17 -7.23 -8.75
CA HIS A 35 -1.20 -6.60 -9.57
C HIS A 35 -2.52 -7.30 -9.28
N VAL A 36 -3.55 -6.54 -8.93
CA VAL A 36 -4.91 -7.06 -8.76
C VAL A 36 -5.91 -6.18 -9.49
N GLN A 37 -6.95 -6.79 -10.04
CA GLN A 37 -8.08 -6.10 -10.65
C GLN A 37 -9.35 -6.40 -9.84
N GLY A 38 -10.26 -5.43 -9.75
CA GLY A 38 -11.42 -5.54 -8.87
C GLY A 38 -12.08 -4.22 -8.53
N GLN A 39 -12.98 -4.24 -7.56
CA GLN A 39 -13.79 -3.08 -7.19
C GLN A 39 -13.67 -2.76 -5.70
N PHE A 40 -13.62 -1.47 -5.38
CA PHE A 40 -13.65 -0.99 -4.00
C PHE A 40 -15.06 -1.01 -3.41
N ASP A 41 -15.17 -1.44 -2.16
CA ASP A 41 -16.35 -1.18 -1.33
C ASP A 41 -16.11 0.03 -0.41
N HIS A 42 -16.47 1.20 -0.90
CA HIS A 42 -16.32 2.47 -0.18
C HIS A 42 -17.22 2.61 1.06
N SER A 43 -18.23 1.75 1.23
CA SER A 43 -19.13 1.81 2.39
C SER A 43 -18.47 1.31 3.68
N ARG A 44 -17.40 0.51 3.56
CA ARG A 44 -16.69 -0.14 4.66
C ARG A 44 -15.25 0.38 4.84
N GLU A 45 -14.99 1.66 4.50
CA GLU A 45 -13.67 2.27 4.69
C GLU A 45 -13.24 2.31 6.18
N LEU A 46 -12.03 1.83 6.45
CA LEU A 46 -11.35 1.91 7.74
C LEU A 46 -10.26 2.99 7.69
N TYR A 47 -9.98 3.61 8.85
CA TYR A 47 -9.04 4.73 8.96
C TYR A 47 -8.00 4.47 10.04
N ILE A 48 -6.73 4.33 9.63
CA ILE A 48 -5.61 4.18 10.56
C ILE A 48 -4.98 5.55 10.80
N GLY A 49 -4.98 6.02 12.06
CA GLY A 49 -4.38 7.30 12.41
C GLY A 49 -4.15 7.49 13.91
N PRO A 50 -3.46 8.57 14.30
CA PRO A 50 -2.84 9.55 13.41
C PRO A 50 -1.64 8.96 12.63
N ARG A 51 -1.48 9.40 11.39
CA ARG A 51 -0.34 9.11 10.52
C ARG A 51 0.19 10.40 9.90
N THR A 52 1.49 10.51 9.80
CA THR A 52 2.18 11.64 9.18
C THR A 52 2.27 11.42 7.68
N LEU A 53 2.03 12.47 6.89
CA LEU A 53 2.34 12.46 5.46
C LEU A 53 3.86 12.31 5.26
N LEU A 54 4.27 11.32 4.47
CA LEU A 54 5.63 11.19 3.98
C LEU A 54 5.81 12.11 2.77
N ILE A 55 6.75 13.06 2.90
CA ILE A 55 7.22 13.93 1.83
C ILE A 55 8.58 13.40 1.41
N ASP A 56 8.83 13.31 0.09
CA ASP A 56 10.12 12.87 -0.44
C ASP A 56 11.27 13.67 0.21
N GLY A 57 12.19 12.97 0.87
CA GLY A 57 13.29 13.54 1.67
C GLY A 57 13.15 13.38 3.19
N ASP A 58 11.95 13.12 3.72
CA ASP A 58 11.71 12.90 5.17
C ASP A 58 11.77 11.40 5.54
N ALA A 59 12.91 10.76 5.30
CA ALA A 59 13.13 9.34 5.62
C ALA A 59 13.16 9.02 7.13
N ALA A 60 13.11 10.02 8.03
CA ALA A 60 13.56 9.84 9.41
C ALA A 60 12.59 10.21 10.55
N SER A 61 11.34 10.62 10.31
CA SER A 61 10.43 10.93 11.43
C SER A 61 9.74 9.67 11.97
N GLN A 62 10.47 8.83 12.72
CA GLN A 62 9.92 7.72 13.52
C GLN A 62 8.50 8.08 14.01
N ALA A 63 7.54 7.17 13.79
CA ALA A 63 6.14 7.34 14.20
C ALA A 63 6.01 7.31 15.73
N GLY A 64 6.65 8.26 16.40
CA GLY A 64 6.44 8.59 17.79
C GLY A 64 5.24 9.51 17.90
N LEU A 65 4.47 9.34 18.97
CA LEU A 65 3.33 10.16 19.38
C LEU A 65 3.65 11.65 19.59
N THR A 66 4.86 12.12 19.22
CA THR A 66 5.41 13.44 19.54
C THR A 66 5.92 14.24 18.33
N SER A 67 5.64 13.86 17.09
CA SER A 67 6.00 14.70 15.93
C SER A 67 5.01 15.87 15.74
N GLN A 68 4.99 16.80 16.70
CA GLN A 68 4.45 18.16 16.55
C GLN A 68 5.56 19.06 15.98
N LYS A 69 6.16 18.71 14.84
CA LYS A 69 7.01 19.65 14.11
C LYS A 69 6.07 20.56 13.32
N ALA A 70 6.16 21.87 13.53
CA ALA A 70 5.37 22.85 12.79
C ALA A 70 5.51 22.60 11.28
N GLY A 71 4.41 22.22 10.61
CA GLY A 71 4.38 21.85 9.19
C GLY A 71 4.13 20.36 8.90
N VAL A 72 4.23 19.46 9.88
CA VAL A 72 3.91 18.04 9.70
C VAL A 72 2.40 17.84 9.72
N GLN A 73 1.82 17.47 8.57
CA GLN A 73 0.39 17.23 8.46
C GLN A 73 0.04 15.86 9.07
N SER A 74 -0.81 15.89 10.11
CA SER A 74 -1.43 14.67 10.64
C SER A 74 -2.67 14.30 9.82
N GLY A 75 -2.82 13.02 9.56
CA GLY A 75 -3.92 12.49 8.78
C GLY A 75 -4.15 11.02 9.04
N TYR A 76 -4.76 10.35 8.07
CA TYR A 76 -5.21 8.97 8.19
C TYR A 76 -4.81 8.19 6.93
N LEU A 77 -4.41 6.94 7.12
CA LEU A 77 -4.38 5.96 6.04
C LEU A 77 -5.79 5.44 5.81
N VAL A 78 -6.22 5.43 4.56
CA VAL A 78 -7.55 4.95 4.16
C VAL A 78 -7.41 3.52 3.67
N VAL A 79 -7.96 2.59 4.44
CA VAL A 79 -8.00 1.17 4.09
C VAL A 79 -9.40 0.82 3.63
N THR A 80 -9.52 0.21 2.47
CA THR A 80 -10.81 -0.05 1.82
C THR A 80 -10.88 -1.51 1.40
N PRO A 81 -11.99 -2.23 1.69
CA PRO A 81 -12.21 -3.55 1.14
C PRO A 81 -12.22 -3.52 -0.39
N PHE A 82 -11.63 -4.52 -1.01
CA PHE A 82 -11.46 -4.64 -2.45
C PHE A 82 -11.84 -6.05 -2.89
N HIS A 83 -12.91 -6.15 -3.67
CA HIS A 83 -13.39 -7.40 -4.22
C HIS A 83 -12.62 -7.72 -5.50
N LEU A 84 -11.95 -8.87 -5.54
CA LEU A 84 -11.14 -9.28 -6.69
C LEU A 84 -12.06 -9.69 -7.86
N ALA A 85 -11.72 -9.25 -9.07
CA ALA A 85 -12.49 -9.59 -10.27
C ALA A 85 -12.32 -11.06 -10.70
N ASP A 86 -11.18 -11.67 -10.38
CA ASP A 86 -10.81 -13.01 -10.83
C ASP A 86 -11.33 -14.14 -9.92
N ARG A 87 -11.80 -13.82 -8.71
CA ARG A 87 -12.24 -14.78 -7.69
C ARG A 87 -13.16 -14.12 -6.66
N ASP A 88 -14.05 -14.90 -6.06
CA ASP A 88 -14.95 -14.42 -4.99
C ASP A 88 -14.21 -14.24 -3.65
N VAL A 89 -13.25 -13.33 -3.62
CA VAL A 89 -12.44 -13.00 -2.44
C VAL A 89 -12.38 -11.48 -2.31
N THR A 90 -12.58 -10.99 -1.08
CA THR A 90 -12.38 -9.59 -0.75
C THR A 90 -11.16 -9.46 0.14
N ILE A 91 -10.27 -8.53 -0.19
CA ILE A 91 -9.05 -8.22 0.59
C ILE A 91 -9.09 -6.78 1.08
N LEU A 92 -8.12 -6.37 1.89
CA LEU A 92 -7.94 -4.98 2.28
C LEU A 92 -6.91 -4.29 1.38
N VAL A 93 -7.20 -3.06 0.99
CA VAL A 93 -6.24 -2.20 0.27
C VAL A 93 -6.05 -0.90 1.04
N ASN A 94 -4.83 -0.66 1.53
CA ASN A 94 -4.42 0.67 1.97
C ASN A 94 -4.19 1.55 0.73
N ARG A 95 -5.16 2.42 0.43
CA ARG A 95 -5.11 3.34 -0.71
C ARG A 95 -4.21 4.53 -0.46
N GLY A 96 -3.77 4.72 0.78
CA GLY A 96 -2.82 5.76 1.16
C GLY A 96 -3.39 6.83 2.07
N TRP A 97 -2.69 7.96 2.15
CA TRP A 97 -2.89 8.99 3.16
C TRP A 97 -3.88 10.09 2.74
N VAL A 98 -4.68 10.57 3.68
CA VAL A 98 -5.51 11.79 3.53
C VAL A 98 -5.31 12.72 4.73
N PRO A 99 -5.37 14.04 4.54
CA PRO A 99 -5.39 14.99 5.66
C PRO A 99 -6.66 14.82 6.49
N GLY A 100 -6.63 15.23 7.76
CA GLY A 100 -7.76 15.04 8.67
C GLY A 100 -9.09 15.63 8.17
N ASN A 101 -9.06 16.78 7.49
CA ASN A 101 -10.25 17.40 6.88
C ASN A 101 -10.81 16.62 5.67
N ARG A 102 -10.07 15.65 5.13
CA ARG A 102 -10.49 14.76 4.04
C ARG A 102 -10.75 13.32 4.48
N LYS A 103 -10.84 13.06 5.80
CA LYS A 103 -11.21 11.75 6.33
C LYS A 103 -12.58 11.31 5.80
N ASN A 104 -13.57 12.21 5.78
CA ASN A 104 -14.92 11.92 5.28
C ASN A 104 -14.91 11.69 3.75
N PRO A 105 -15.36 10.53 3.24
CA PRO A 105 -15.39 10.22 1.81
C PRO A 105 -16.07 11.28 0.95
N ASN A 106 -17.13 11.93 1.46
CA ASN A 106 -17.88 12.96 0.74
C ASN A 106 -17.05 14.19 0.38
N THR A 107 -15.94 14.43 1.09
CA THR A 107 -15.02 15.54 0.83
C THR A 107 -13.94 15.21 -0.23
N ARG A 108 -13.91 13.96 -0.72
CA ARG A 108 -12.91 13.45 -1.66
C ARG A 108 -13.52 12.52 -2.71
N LYS A 109 -14.67 12.91 -3.27
CA LYS A 109 -15.42 12.12 -4.27
C LYS A 109 -14.59 11.68 -5.48
N SER A 110 -13.63 12.50 -5.94
CA SER A 110 -12.75 12.11 -7.04
C SER A 110 -11.89 10.88 -6.74
N GLY A 111 -11.60 10.62 -5.45
CA GLY A 111 -10.92 9.41 -5.00
C GLY A 111 -11.86 8.28 -4.55
N GLN A 112 -13.16 8.37 -4.87
CA GLN A 112 -14.13 7.29 -4.68
C GLN A 112 -14.40 6.68 -6.06
N VAL A 113 -13.41 5.95 -6.56
CA VAL A 113 -13.47 5.39 -7.91
C VAL A 113 -14.52 4.30 -7.95
N GLU A 114 -15.51 4.46 -8.83
CA GLU A 114 -16.56 3.48 -9.07
C GLU A 114 -16.14 2.52 -10.19
N GLY A 115 -16.60 1.27 -10.11
CA GLY A 115 -16.30 0.24 -11.10
C GLY A 115 -14.98 -0.50 -10.85
N GLU A 116 -14.56 -1.27 -11.86
CA GLU A 116 -13.36 -2.10 -11.82
C GLU A 116 -12.10 -1.25 -12.05
N VAL A 117 -11.07 -1.48 -11.24
CA VAL A 117 -9.78 -0.79 -11.30
C VAL A 117 -8.64 -1.78 -11.13
N GLU A 118 -7.49 -1.46 -11.71
CA GLU A 118 -6.23 -2.17 -11.47
C GLU A 118 -5.46 -1.49 -10.34
N ILE A 119 -4.96 -2.29 -9.40
CA ILE A 119 -4.15 -1.85 -8.27
C ILE A 119 -2.79 -2.53 -8.37
N ILE A 120 -1.75 -1.70 -8.32
CA ILE A 120 -0.39 -2.15 -8.11
C ILE A 120 -0.09 -1.92 -6.64
N GLY A 121 0.23 -2.98 -5.90
CA GLY A 121 0.45 -2.86 -4.48
C GLY A 121 1.43 -3.86 -3.90
N ILE A 122 1.86 -3.60 -2.67
CA ILE A 122 2.79 -4.45 -1.93
C ILE A 122 2.03 -5.13 -0.79
N VAL A 123 2.19 -6.44 -0.64
CA VAL A 123 1.59 -7.19 0.48
C VAL A 123 2.25 -6.75 1.80
N ARG A 124 1.43 -6.42 2.80
CA ARG A 124 1.92 -5.99 4.10
C ARG A 124 1.31 -6.80 5.24
N LEU A 125 2.18 -7.23 6.15
CA LEU A 125 1.81 -7.96 7.36
C LEU A 125 1.33 -7.05 8.50
N THR A 126 0.73 -7.63 9.52
CA THR A 126 0.28 -6.91 10.73
C THR A 126 1.41 -6.06 11.36
N GLU A 127 1.08 -4.87 11.83
CA GLU A 127 2.04 -4.01 12.55
C GLU A 127 2.17 -4.45 14.00
N LYS A 128 3.41 -4.51 14.51
CA LYS A 128 3.63 -4.66 15.95
C LYS A 128 3.18 -3.38 16.66
N ARG A 129 2.19 -3.50 17.56
CA ARG A 129 1.76 -2.38 18.42
C ARG A 129 2.94 -1.85 19.24
N ALA A 130 3.25 -0.57 19.06
CA ALA A 130 4.29 0.10 19.84
C ALA A 130 3.86 0.26 21.31
N PRO A 131 4.82 0.31 22.26
CA PRO A 131 4.53 0.68 23.64
C PRO A 131 3.79 2.02 23.69
N PHE A 132 2.81 2.14 24.59
CA PHE A 132 1.99 3.35 24.79
C PHE A 132 1.02 3.73 23.65
N THR A 133 0.99 3.01 22.51
CA THR A 133 -0.10 3.17 21.53
C THR A 133 -1.39 2.61 22.10
N PRO A 134 -2.53 3.32 22.08
CA PRO A 134 -3.82 2.77 22.48
C PRO A 134 -4.17 1.48 21.71
N LYS A 135 -5.02 0.62 22.30
CA LYS A 135 -5.55 -0.54 21.57
C LYS A 135 -6.51 -0.05 20.48
N ASN A 136 -6.56 -0.77 19.36
CA ASN A 136 -7.58 -0.54 18.33
C ASN A 136 -8.99 -0.72 18.92
N GLN A 137 -9.93 0.08 18.41
CA GLN A 137 -11.36 -0.02 18.69
C GLN A 137 -12.10 -0.16 17.36
N PRO A 138 -13.35 -0.68 17.33
CA PRO A 138 -14.08 -0.95 16.08
C PRO A 138 -14.18 0.23 15.09
N HIS A 139 -14.04 1.47 15.58
CA HIS A 139 -14.09 2.70 14.75
C HIS A 139 -12.84 3.58 14.89
N ALA A 140 -11.80 3.10 15.57
CA ALA A 140 -10.55 3.85 15.78
C ALA A 140 -9.34 2.92 15.71
N TRP A 141 -8.61 3.01 14.60
CA TRP A 141 -7.42 2.22 14.34
C TRP A 141 -6.17 3.07 14.50
N PHE A 142 -5.23 2.63 15.34
CA PHE A 142 -3.97 3.32 15.62
C PHE A 142 -2.76 2.60 15.00
N TYR A 143 -2.89 1.31 14.79
CA TYR A 143 -1.91 0.44 14.13
C TYR A 143 -2.65 -0.58 13.26
N ARG A 144 -1.97 -1.10 12.23
CA ARG A 144 -2.51 -2.14 11.36
C ARG A 144 -2.59 -3.46 12.12
N ASP A 145 -3.79 -3.86 12.51
CA ASP A 145 -4.08 -5.17 13.11
C ASP A 145 -4.84 -6.00 12.07
N LEU A 146 -4.10 -6.71 11.22
CA LEU A 146 -4.66 -7.29 10.00
C LEU A 146 -5.81 -8.29 10.26
N PRO A 147 -5.69 -9.25 11.20
CA PRO A 147 -6.79 -10.16 11.50
C PRO A 147 -8.05 -9.44 12.00
N HIS A 148 -7.88 -8.49 12.93
CA HIS A 148 -9.02 -7.76 13.51
C HIS A 148 -9.67 -6.82 12.49
N MET A 149 -8.87 -6.16 11.65
CA MET A 149 -9.41 -5.32 10.56
C MET A 149 -10.19 -6.15 9.55
N ALA A 150 -9.68 -7.33 9.18
CA ALA A 150 -10.32 -8.23 8.25
C ALA A 150 -11.64 -8.78 8.79
N GLU A 151 -11.69 -9.13 10.08
CA GLU A 151 -12.92 -9.54 10.77
C GLU A 151 -13.98 -8.43 10.74
N VAL A 152 -13.61 -7.19 11.14
CA VAL A 152 -14.53 -6.05 11.14
C VAL A 152 -14.99 -5.70 9.72
N ALA A 153 -14.09 -5.82 8.74
CA ALA A 153 -14.40 -5.52 7.36
C ALA A 153 -15.10 -6.67 6.62
N GLY A 154 -15.14 -7.89 7.16
CA GLY A 154 -15.64 -9.07 6.44
C GLY A 154 -14.80 -9.41 5.20
N THR A 155 -13.47 -9.44 5.34
CA THR A 155 -12.52 -9.73 4.27
C THR A 155 -11.56 -10.84 4.68
N GLU A 156 -10.78 -11.34 3.73
CA GLU A 156 -9.60 -12.14 4.05
C GLU A 156 -8.52 -11.27 4.73
N PRO A 157 -7.66 -11.83 5.60
CA PRO A 157 -6.61 -11.12 6.32
C PRO A 157 -5.39 -10.87 5.42
N VAL A 158 -5.64 -10.29 4.25
CA VAL A 158 -4.63 -9.88 3.27
C VAL A 158 -4.75 -8.38 3.10
N LEU A 159 -3.64 -7.65 3.24
CA LEU A 159 -3.58 -6.22 2.99
C LEU A 159 -2.55 -5.89 1.93
N LEU A 160 -3.01 -5.23 0.87
CA LEU A 160 -2.16 -4.59 -0.13
C LEU A 160 -2.00 -3.11 0.18
N GLU A 161 -0.80 -2.61 -0.01
CA GLU A 161 -0.53 -1.19 0.01
C GLU A 161 -0.39 -0.66 -1.40
N ALA A 162 -1.29 0.23 -1.81
CA ALA A 162 -1.27 0.85 -3.12
C ALA A 162 0.01 1.69 -3.30
N THR A 163 0.69 1.49 -4.42
CA THR A 163 1.85 2.30 -4.80
C THR A 163 1.43 3.73 -5.16
N ALA A 164 2.41 4.63 -5.27
CA ALA A 164 2.16 6.01 -5.71
C ALA A 164 1.51 6.05 -7.11
N GLU A 165 1.80 5.08 -7.98
CA GLU A 165 1.24 4.96 -9.34
C GLU A 165 -0.27 4.75 -9.36
N THR A 166 -0.82 4.14 -8.29
CA THR A 166 -2.27 3.91 -8.15
C THR A 166 -2.98 5.12 -7.51
N THR A 167 -2.27 6.23 -7.27
CA THR A 167 -2.85 7.44 -6.67
C THR A 167 -3.78 8.14 -7.65
N VAL A 168 -5.03 8.37 -7.22
CA VAL A 168 -6.00 9.13 -7.99
C VAL A 168 -5.95 10.61 -7.59
N PRO A 169 -5.90 11.57 -8.54
CA PRO A 169 -5.95 12.99 -8.22
C PRO A 169 -7.15 13.37 -7.34
N GLY A 170 -6.86 13.99 -6.19
CA GLY A 170 -7.86 14.33 -5.18
C GLY A 170 -8.35 13.17 -4.32
N GLY A 171 -7.80 11.96 -4.50
CA GLY A 171 -7.98 10.82 -3.62
C GLY A 171 -6.89 10.70 -2.55
N PRO A 172 -6.87 9.56 -1.83
CA PRO A 172 -5.75 9.21 -0.94
C PRO A 172 -4.43 9.12 -1.69
N ILE A 173 -3.35 9.58 -1.05
CA ILE A 173 -2.00 9.59 -1.61
C ILE A 173 -1.34 8.23 -1.34
N GLY A 174 -1.10 7.42 -2.36
CA GLY A 174 -0.46 6.10 -2.26
C GLY A 174 1.03 6.16 -1.89
N GLY A 175 1.64 5.01 -1.59
CA GLY A 175 3.07 4.91 -1.27
C GLY A 175 3.49 5.54 0.07
N GLN A 176 2.57 5.58 1.05
CA GLN A 176 2.74 6.35 2.30
C GLN A 176 3.19 5.54 3.51
N THR A 177 3.55 4.27 3.35
CA THR A 177 4.17 3.49 4.43
C THR A 177 5.67 3.40 4.22
N ARG A 178 6.44 3.72 5.26
CA ARG A 178 7.88 3.54 5.24
C ARG A 178 8.23 2.06 5.11
N VAL A 179 9.05 1.77 4.11
CA VAL A 179 9.77 0.52 3.96
C VAL A 179 11.05 0.63 4.78
N SER A 180 11.05 0.10 6.01
CA SER A 180 12.32 -0.10 6.71
C SER A 180 12.92 -1.41 6.21
N LEU A 181 13.76 -1.34 5.19
CA LEU A 181 14.68 -2.44 4.90
C LEU A 181 15.56 -2.57 6.14
N ARG A 182 15.26 -3.53 7.03
CA ARG A 182 16.25 -3.98 8.00
C ARG A 182 17.40 -4.53 7.17
N ASN A 183 18.54 -3.90 7.36
CA ASN A 183 19.73 -4.00 6.53
C ASN A 183 20.41 -5.37 6.72
N GLU A 184 19.75 -6.45 6.33
CA GLU A 184 20.29 -7.82 6.32
C GLU A 184 20.30 -8.43 4.89
N HIS A 185 19.64 -7.78 3.91
CA HIS A 185 19.55 -8.30 2.52
C HIS A 185 19.80 -7.27 1.41
N LEU A 186 20.42 -6.12 1.71
CA LEU A 186 20.81 -5.10 0.71
C LEU A 186 21.93 -5.56 -0.25
N SER A 187 22.15 -6.87 -0.40
CA SER A 187 23.16 -7.44 -1.29
C SER A 187 22.61 -7.83 -2.67
N TYR A 188 21.30 -7.75 -2.93
CA TYR A 188 20.74 -8.25 -4.19
C TYR A 188 19.86 -7.30 -5.00
N ILE A 189 19.61 -6.07 -4.55
CA ILE A 189 18.81 -5.11 -5.31
C ILE A 189 19.70 -3.94 -5.75
N LEU A 190 20.74 -4.27 -6.48
CA LEU A 190 21.33 -3.39 -7.48
C LEU A 190 21.34 -4.15 -8.80
N THR A 191 20.90 -3.44 -9.83
CA THR A 191 20.96 -3.78 -11.26
C THR A 191 20.10 -4.95 -11.73
N TRP A 192 18.98 -4.61 -12.39
CA TRP A 192 18.84 -4.81 -13.84
C TRP A 192 18.19 -3.57 -14.46
#